data_AF-K3XZB5-F1
#
_entry.id   AF-K3XZB5-F1
#
_cell.length_a   1.000
_cell.length_b   1.000
_cell.length_c   1.000
_cell.angle_alpha   90.00
_cell.angle_beta   90.00
_cell.angle_gamma   90.00
#
_symmetry.space_group_name_H-M   'P 1'
#
loop_
_entity.id
_entity.type
_entity.pdbx_description
1 polymer ?
#
loop_
_entity_poly.entity_id
_entity_poly.type
_entity_poly.pdbx_seq_one_letter_code
_entity_poly.pdbx_strand_id
1 'polypeptide(L)'
;MVKPGKKTSKGRQKIEIRRIEDKEKRQVTLCKRKGGLFKKCSELQLLCGAHVAVAIFSKREDHQPQGSEAPPAATGGRPSRGGSVFAMGTPSVDHVLRRFAPLPGDVHVEDAGCVAAAERAAVEVAAREMRETAALVDAEKKRMEAIGEKVVRAAEAAGKRFWWEADVEALGEGELPEFARALQRVREIVQREAGKRQASAPPAAAAAPWHP
;
A
#
# COMPACT_ATOMS: atom_id res chain seq x y z
N MET A 1 9.67 -4.89 42.75
CA MET A 1 10.87 -4.66 41.92
C MET A 1 10.61 -5.14 40.49
N VAL A 2 10.42 -4.22 39.55
CA VAL A 2 10.31 -4.55 38.11
C VAL A 2 11.72 -4.69 37.55
N LYS A 3 12.05 -5.85 36.97
CA LYS A 3 13.36 -6.09 36.34
C LYS A 3 13.47 -5.23 35.08
N PRO A 4 14.55 -4.46 34.87
CA PRO A 4 14.72 -3.70 33.65
C PRO A 4 14.89 -4.65 32.46
N GLY A 5 14.02 -4.53 31.45
CA GLY A 5 14.06 -5.36 30.25
C GLY A 5 15.38 -5.19 29.48
N LYS A 6 15.95 -6.31 29.00
CA LYS A 6 17.18 -6.32 28.19
C LYS A 6 16.92 -5.63 26.84
N LYS A 7 17.66 -4.56 26.54
CA LYS A 7 17.61 -3.90 25.22
C LYS A 7 18.18 -4.85 24.16
N THR A 8 17.42 -5.11 23.10
CA THR A 8 17.76 -6.07 22.03
C THR A 8 18.76 -5.51 21.01
N SER A 9 18.93 -4.19 20.93
CA SER A 9 19.90 -3.57 20.02
C SER A 9 20.48 -2.26 20.58
N LYS A 10 21.64 -1.85 20.03
CA LYS A 10 22.27 -0.56 20.33
C LYS A 10 21.52 0.63 19.69
N GLY A 11 20.43 0.42 18.94
CA GLY A 11 19.71 1.50 18.25
C GLY A 11 20.50 2.17 17.13
N ARG A 12 20.03 3.32 16.64
CA ARG A 12 20.69 4.10 15.58
C ARG A 12 21.97 4.72 16.11
N GLN A 13 23.11 4.35 15.53
CA GLN A 13 24.43 4.88 15.89
C GLN A 13 24.85 5.98 14.92
N LYS A 14 25.54 7.00 15.44
CA LYS A 14 26.17 8.04 14.61
C LYS A 14 27.34 7.40 13.85
N ILE A 15 27.45 7.71 12.56
CA ILE A 15 28.59 7.32 11.73
C ILE A 15 29.21 8.56 11.11
N GLU A 16 30.51 8.52 10.85
CA GLU A 16 31.22 9.59 10.14
C GLU A 16 30.77 9.67 8.68
N ILE A 17 30.70 10.89 8.13
CA ILE A 17 30.36 11.13 6.72
C ILE A 17 31.63 10.96 5.88
N ARG A 18 32.06 9.70 5.73
CA ARG A 18 33.15 9.26 4.87
C ARG A 18 32.77 7.94 4.17
N ARG A 19 33.59 7.47 3.24
CA ARG A 19 33.38 6.17 2.60
C ARG A 19 33.36 5.07 3.66
N ILE A 20 32.32 4.23 3.64
CA ILE A 20 32.26 3.03 4.48
C ILE A 20 33.12 1.96 3.79
N GLU A 21 34.22 1.58 4.42
CA GLU A 21 35.15 0.61 3.84
C GLU A 21 34.56 -0.81 3.82
N ASP A 22 33.88 -1.19 4.90
CA ASP A 22 33.14 -2.44 5.01
C ASP A 22 32.03 -2.52 3.95
N LYS A 23 32.17 -3.49 3.03
CA LYS A 23 31.32 -3.66 1.84
C LYS A 23 29.87 -3.99 2.21
N GLU A 24 29.65 -4.85 3.19
CA GLU A 24 28.30 -5.25 3.60
C GLU A 24 27.58 -4.09 4.28
N LYS A 25 28.28 -3.41 5.21
CA LYS A 25 27.73 -2.21 5.86
C LYS A 25 27.48 -1.10 4.84
N ARG A 26 28.36 -0.93 3.85
CA ARG A 26 28.19 0.04 2.76
C ARG A 26 26.95 -0.27 1.92
N GLN A 27 26.77 -1.53 1.51
CA GLN A 27 25.62 -1.96 0.71
C GLN A 27 24.30 -1.80 1.46
N VAL A 28 24.23 -2.24 2.73
CA VAL A 28 23.04 -2.06 3.56
C VAL A 28 22.73 -0.58 3.77
N THR A 29 23.75 0.24 4.00
CA THR A 29 23.59 1.69 4.17
C THR A 29 23.10 2.35 2.88
N LEU A 30 23.64 1.96 1.72
CA LEU A 30 23.18 2.43 0.41
C LEU A 30 21.70 2.10 0.21
N CYS A 31 21.29 0.85 0.44
CA CYS A 31 19.89 0.44 0.28
C CYS A 31 18.95 1.23 1.19
N LYS A 32 19.29 1.40 2.48
CA LYS A 32 18.48 2.15 3.44
C LYS A 32 18.42 3.65 3.10
N ARG A 33 19.56 4.26 2.77
CA ARG A 33 19.63 5.69 2.43
C ARG A 33 18.98 5.99 1.09
N LYS A 34 19.13 5.12 0.09
CA LYS A 34 18.41 5.21 -1.20
C LYS A 34 16.90 5.23 -0.97
N GLY A 35 16.37 4.27 -0.20
CA GLY A 35 14.95 4.22 0.11
C GLY A 35 14.46 5.47 0.84
N GLY A 36 15.23 5.95 1.83
CA GLY A 36 14.91 7.19 2.55
C GLY A 36 14.96 8.44 1.66
N LEU A 37 15.96 8.53 0.76
CA LEU A 37 16.11 9.62 -0.19
C LEU A 37 14.94 9.67 -1.16
N PHE A 38 14.61 8.53 -1.76
CA PHE A 38 13.48 8.42 -2.69
C PHE A 38 12.16 8.79 -2.00
N LYS A 39 11.93 8.33 -0.78
CA LYS A 39 10.76 8.73 0.00
C LYS A 39 10.70 10.24 0.23
N LYS A 40 11.84 10.87 0.55
CA LYS A 40 11.91 12.33 0.73
C LYS A 40 11.65 13.10 -0.56
N CYS A 41 12.14 12.60 -1.70
CA CYS A 41 11.84 13.19 -3.01
C CYS A 41 10.33 13.10 -3.33
N SER A 42 9.70 11.95 -3.07
CA SER A 42 8.24 11.81 -3.23
C SER A 42 7.45 12.73 -2.30
N GLU A 43 7.85 12.84 -1.03
CA GLU A 43 7.24 13.80 -0.09
C GLU A 43 7.38 15.24 -0.58
N LEU A 44 8.55 15.63 -1.08
CA LEU A 44 8.81 16.98 -1.58
C LEU A 44 7.95 17.28 -2.82
N GLN A 45 7.84 16.33 -3.74
CA GLN A 45 6.99 16.46 -4.91
C GLN A 45 5.51 16.61 -4.51
N LEU A 46 5.01 15.76 -3.60
CA LEU A 46 3.60 15.79 -3.18
C LEU A 46 3.24 17.06 -2.41
N LEU A 47 4.13 17.52 -1.52
CA LEU A 47 3.85 18.68 -0.66
C LEU A 47 4.04 20.01 -1.39
N CYS A 48 5.02 20.09 -2.29
CA CYS A 48 5.41 21.35 -2.92
C CYS A 48 5.12 21.41 -4.42
N GLY A 49 4.67 20.32 -5.04
CA GLY A 49 4.51 20.23 -6.50
C GLY A 49 5.84 20.35 -7.25
N ALA A 50 6.97 20.05 -6.60
CA ALA A 50 8.30 20.22 -7.19
C ALA A 50 8.61 19.10 -8.19
N HIS A 51 9.13 19.46 -9.37
CA HIS A 51 9.69 18.49 -10.31
C HIS A 51 11.11 18.12 -9.84
N VAL A 52 11.29 16.87 -9.41
CA VAL A 52 12.52 16.38 -8.79
C VAL A 52 13.04 15.18 -9.56
N ALA A 53 14.36 15.10 -9.78
CA ALA A 53 15.02 13.91 -10.28
C ALA A 53 16.27 13.58 -9.47
N VAL A 54 16.49 12.30 -9.20
CA VAL A 54 17.65 11.77 -8.48
C VAL A 54 18.16 10.54 -9.24
N ALA A 55 19.47 10.52 -9.50
CA ALA A 55 20.17 9.37 -10.06
C ALA A 55 21.32 8.96 -9.14
N ILE A 56 21.41 7.67 -8.82
CA ILE A 56 22.44 7.08 -7.95
C ILE A 56 23.17 6.00 -8.75
N PHE A 57 24.47 6.21 -8.91
CA PHE A 57 25.36 5.26 -9.56
C PHE A 57 26.12 4.48 -8.49
N SER A 58 25.99 3.15 -8.49
CA SER A 58 26.79 2.27 -7.66
C SER A 58 27.66 1.38 -8.55
N LYS A 59 28.93 1.24 -8.19
CA LYS A 59 29.79 0.22 -8.82
C LYS A 59 29.27 -1.16 -8.41
N ARG A 60 29.15 -2.09 -9.37
CA ARG A 60 29.16 -3.51 -9.05
C ARG A 60 30.65 -3.89 -9.04
N GLU A 61 31.16 -4.33 -7.90
CA GLU A 61 32.49 -4.92 -7.87
C GLU A 61 32.35 -6.31 -8.46
N ASP A 62 32.77 -6.46 -9.71
CA ASP A 62 32.93 -7.76 -10.35
C ASP A 62 33.92 -8.56 -9.50
N HIS A 63 33.56 -9.81 -9.17
CA HIS A 63 34.52 -10.76 -8.64
C HIS A 63 35.57 -10.96 -9.74
N GLN A 64 36.74 -10.32 -9.61
CA GLN A 64 37.86 -10.59 -10.48
C GLN A 64 38.17 -12.09 -10.36
N PRO A 65 37.98 -12.94 -11.39
CA PRO A 65 38.57 -14.25 -11.36
C PRO A 65 40.09 -14.03 -11.39
N GLN A 66 40.77 -14.52 -10.36
CA GLN A 66 42.21 -14.70 -10.45
C GLN A 66 42.43 -15.83 -11.46
N GLY A 67 42.90 -15.46 -12.65
CA GLY A 67 43.19 -16.38 -13.74
C GLY A 67 43.53 -15.59 -14.99
N SER A 68 44.80 -15.58 -15.33
CA SER A 68 45.35 -15.05 -16.57
C SER A 68 44.69 -15.69 -17.79
N GLU A 69 44.12 -14.88 -18.67
CA GLU A 69 44.34 -14.92 -20.13
C GLU A 69 43.55 -13.80 -20.81
N ALA A 70 44.22 -13.03 -21.67
CA ALA A 70 43.64 -11.91 -22.40
C ALA A 70 42.96 -12.41 -23.69
N PRO A 71 41.73 -11.99 -24.02
CA PRO A 71 41.18 -12.15 -25.36
C PRO A 71 41.23 -10.84 -26.19
N PRO A 72 41.20 -10.96 -27.52
CA PRO A 72 41.66 -9.94 -28.45
C PRO A 72 40.64 -8.82 -28.68
N ALA A 73 41.18 -7.67 -29.07
CA ALA A 73 40.44 -6.49 -29.50
C ALA A 73 39.60 -6.78 -30.76
N ALA A 74 38.29 -6.51 -30.71
CA ALA A 74 37.50 -6.03 -31.85
C ALA A 74 36.08 -5.57 -31.45
N THR A 75 35.65 -4.48 -32.10
CA THR A 75 34.27 -4.07 -32.40
C THR A 75 33.49 -3.26 -31.35
N GLY A 76 33.62 -1.93 -31.44
CA GLY A 76 32.49 -1.00 -31.68
C GLY A 76 31.27 -0.95 -30.74
N GLY A 77 31.27 -1.64 -29.60
CA GLY A 77 30.21 -1.53 -28.60
C GLY A 77 30.60 -0.60 -27.46
N ARG A 78 29.76 0.41 -27.17
CA ARG A 78 29.88 1.28 -25.98
C ARG A 78 30.06 0.40 -24.75
N PRO A 79 31.17 0.49 -23.97
CA PRO A 79 31.36 -0.37 -22.83
C PRO A 79 30.33 0.00 -21.75
N SER A 80 29.37 -0.88 -21.50
CA SER A 80 28.56 -0.85 -20.28
C SER A 80 29.48 -1.15 -19.09
N ARG A 81 30.18 -0.12 -18.59
CA ARG A 81 31.06 -0.18 -17.42
C ARG A 81 30.23 -0.39 -16.13
N GLY A 82 29.81 -1.64 -15.91
CA GLY A 82 29.75 -2.33 -14.60
C GLY A 82 29.18 -1.60 -13.38
N GLY A 83 28.09 -0.85 -13.51
CA GLY A 83 27.43 -0.21 -12.36
C GLY A 83 25.91 -0.36 -12.39
N SER A 84 25.28 -0.51 -11.22
CA SER A 84 23.83 -0.36 -11.11
C SER A 84 23.47 1.11 -11.00
N VAL A 85 22.52 1.54 -11.83
CA VAL A 85 21.92 2.87 -11.78
C VAL A 85 20.55 2.74 -11.13
N PHE A 86 20.28 3.61 -10.15
CA PHE A 86 18.95 3.77 -9.58
C PHE A 86 18.49 5.20 -9.84
N ALA A 87 17.37 5.37 -10.53
CA ALA A 87 16.84 6.67 -10.84
C ALA A 87 15.37 6.79 -10.41
N MET A 88 14.99 7.98 -9.97
CA MET A 88 13.63 8.40 -9.70
C MET A 88 13.48 9.81 -10.24
N GLY A 89 12.38 10.10 -10.92
CA GLY A 89 12.08 11.44 -11.36
C GLY A 89 10.60 11.63 -11.59
N THR A 90 10.11 12.83 -11.31
CA THR A 90 8.70 13.14 -11.49
C THR A 90 8.52 14.50 -12.18
N PRO A 91 7.70 14.59 -13.25
CA PRO A 91 6.86 13.53 -13.85
C PRO A 91 7.63 12.39 -14.53
N SER A 92 8.87 12.64 -14.98
CA SER A 92 9.83 11.59 -15.33
C SER A 92 11.26 12.11 -15.15
N VAL A 93 12.26 11.22 -15.04
CA VAL A 93 13.68 11.62 -14.98
C VAL A 93 14.05 12.45 -16.20
N ASP A 94 13.63 11.99 -17.38
CA ASP A 94 13.94 12.61 -18.66
C ASP A 94 13.29 14.00 -18.81
N HIS A 95 12.05 14.17 -18.36
CA HIS A 95 11.38 15.47 -18.32
C HIS A 95 12.17 16.49 -17.49
N VAL A 96 12.65 16.09 -16.31
CA VAL A 96 13.46 16.96 -15.47
C VAL A 96 14.80 17.24 -16.13
N LEU A 97 15.47 16.24 -16.71
CA LEU A 97 16.78 16.40 -17.35
C LEU A 97 16.73 17.34 -18.57
N ARG A 98 15.71 17.23 -19.43
CA ARG A 98 15.56 18.11 -20.61
C ARG A 98 15.46 19.58 -20.24
N ARG A 99 14.95 19.91 -19.05
CA ARG A 99 14.95 21.28 -18.53
C ARG A 99 16.36 21.82 -18.26
N PHE A 100 17.29 20.97 -17.83
CA PHE A 100 18.65 21.37 -17.45
C PHE A 100 19.70 21.15 -18.55
N ALA A 101 19.46 20.23 -19.48
CA ALA A 101 20.35 19.92 -20.60
C ALA A 101 19.52 19.67 -21.87
N PRO A 102 18.90 20.72 -22.46
CA PRO A 102 18.10 20.58 -23.67
C PRO A 102 18.97 20.15 -24.85
N LEU A 103 18.46 19.22 -25.67
CA LEU A 103 19.11 18.80 -26.90
C LEU A 103 18.70 19.70 -28.07
N PRO A 104 19.55 19.83 -29.11
CA PRO A 104 19.18 20.58 -30.31
C PRO A 104 17.93 19.96 -30.96
N GLY A 105 16.84 20.73 -31.03
CA GLY A 105 15.55 20.26 -31.56
C GLY A 105 14.48 19.98 -30.49
N ASP A 106 14.83 20.02 -29.20
CA ASP A 106 13.83 20.02 -28.14
C ASP A 106 13.06 21.35 -28.17
N VAL A 107 11.75 21.30 -28.40
CA VAL A 107 10.85 22.43 -28.13
C VAL A 107 10.95 22.76 -26.64
N HIS A 108 11.24 24.02 -26.30
CA HIS A 108 11.12 24.48 -24.92
C HIS A 108 9.66 24.31 -24.49
N VAL A 109 9.39 23.22 -23.77
CA VAL A 109 8.07 22.95 -23.21
C VAL A 109 7.90 23.85 -21.99
N GLU A 110 7.51 25.11 -22.23
CA GLU A 110 6.97 26.02 -21.20
C GLU A 110 5.62 25.51 -20.63
N ASP A 111 5.11 24.36 -21.11
CA ASP A 111 3.86 23.73 -20.67
C ASP A 111 3.91 23.06 -19.29
N ALA A 112 5.03 23.10 -18.55
CA ALA A 112 5.06 22.54 -17.19
C ALA A 112 4.01 23.22 -16.27
N GLY A 113 3.68 24.48 -16.51
CA GLY A 113 2.61 25.19 -15.80
C GLY A 113 1.20 24.75 -16.20
N CYS A 114 0.96 24.46 -17.48
CA CYS A 114 -0.36 24.07 -17.98
C CYS A 114 -0.67 22.60 -17.63
N VAL A 115 0.32 21.72 -17.67
CA VAL A 115 0.18 20.31 -17.27
C VAL A 115 -0.06 20.21 -15.77
N ALA A 116 0.69 20.95 -14.94
CA ALA A 116 0.45 20.97 -13.49
C ALA A 116 -0.91 21.58 -13.12
N ALA A 117 -1.39 22.59 -13.87
CA ALA A 117 -2.73 23.16 -13.67
C ALA A 117 -3.84 22.19 -14.09
N ALA A 118 -3.68 21.49 -15.22
CA ALA A 118 -4.62 20.47 -15.69
C ALA A 118 -4.68 19.27 -14.74
N GLU A 119 -3.52 18.80 -14.24
CA GLU A 119 -3.46 17.74 -13.23
C GLU A 119 -4.13 18.17 -11.92
N ARG A 120 -3.91 19.40 -11.45
CA ARG A 120 -4.61 19.94 -10.27
C ARG A 120 -6.12 20.02 -10.47
N ALA A 121 -6.57 20.51 -11.63
CA ALA A 121 -7.98 20.57 -11.96
C ALA A 121 -8.62 19.18 -12.00
N ALA A 122 -7.93 18.18 -12.58
CA ALA A 122 -8.38 16.79 -12.58
C ALA A 122 -8.48 16.20 -11.16
N VAL A 123 -7.51 16.49 -10.29
CA VAL A 123 -7.54 16.07 -8.88
C VAL A 123 -8.69 16.74 -8.12
N GLU A 124 -8.97 18.02 -8.36
CA GLU A 124 -10.10 18.73 -7.73
C GLU A 124 -11.45 18.19 -8.17
N VAL A 125 -11.61 17.86 -9.46
CA VAL A 125 -12.81 17.19 -10.00
C VAL A 125 -12.98 15.81 -9.33
N ALA A 126 -11.94 14.98 -9.32
CA ALA A 126 -11.99 13.67 -8.66
C ALA A 126 -12.29 13.79 -7.15
N ALA A 127 -11.74 14.80 -6.47
CA ALA A 127 -12.01 15.06 -5.06
C ALA A 127 -13.45 15.54 -4.82
N ARG A 128 -14.08 16.19 -5.79
CA ARG A 128 -15.50 16.57 -5.74
C ARG A 128 -16.39 15.35 -5.91
N GLU A 129 -16.12 14.51 -6.91
CA GLU A 129 -16.84 13.25 -7.14
C GLU A 129 -16.74 12.33 -5.92
N MET A 130 -15.57 12.23 -5.30
CA MET A 130 -15.39 11.46 -4.06
C MET A 130 -16.23 12.01 -2.90
N ARG A 131 -16.34 13.33 -2.76
CA ARG A 131 -17.18 13.95 -1.71
C ARG A 131 -18.66 13.71 -1.97
N GLU A 132 -19.10 13.82 -3.22
CA GLU A 132 -20.50 13.59 -3.62
C GLU A 132 -20.89 12.12 -3.39
N THR A 133 -20.06 11.18 -3.83
CA THR A 133 -20.29 9.75 -3.60
C THR A 133 -20.25 9.39 -2.11
N ALA A 134 -19.32 9.95 -1.33
CA ALA A 134 -19.30 9.76 0.12
C ALA A 134 -20.59 10.28 0.80
N ALA A 135 -21.09 11.44 0.39
CA ALA A 135 -22.33 12.00 0.93
C ALA A 135 -23.56 11.10 0.62
N LEU A 136 -23.62 10.52 -0.58
CA LEU A 136 -24.68 9.56 -0.94
C LEU A 136 -24.60 8.29 -0.08
N VAL A 137 -23.39 7.75 0.13
CA VAL A 137 -23.17 6.58 0.99
C VAL A 137 -23.55 6.87 2.43
N ASP A 138 -23.19 8.04 2.96
CA ASP A 138 -23.54 8.45 4.33
C ASP A 138 -25.05 8.65 4.49
N ALA A 139 -25.73 9.22 3.49
CA ALA A 139 -27.18 9.38 3.49
C ALA A 139 -27.87 8.00 3.48
N GLU A 140 -27.41 7.07 2.63
CA GLU A 140 -27.94 5.72 2.58
C GLU A 140 -27.69 4.96 3.88
N LYS A 141 -26.49 5.09 4.46
CA LYS A 141 -26.16 4.49 5.75
C LYS A 141 -27.09 5.00 6.87
N LYS A 142 -27.34 6.31 6.93
CA LYS A 142 -28.30 6.91 7.88
C LYS A 142 -29.71 6.36 7.67
N ARG A 143 -30.14 6.19 6.42
CA ARG A 143 -31.44 5.57 6.10
C ARG A 143 -31.50 4.15 6.64
N MET A 144 -30.46 3.35 6.43
CA MET A 144 -30.37 1.97 6.91
C MET A 144 -30.34 1.89 8.44
N GLU A 145 -29.61 2.77 9.12
CA GLU A 145 -29.56 2.86 10.59
C GLU A 145 -30.95 3.20 11.15
N ALA A 146 -31.64 4.19 10.58
CA ALA A 146 -33.00 4.55 10.98
C ALA A 146 -34.00 3.39 10.80
N ILE A 147 -33.88 2.63 9.71
CA ILE A 147 -34.69 1.42 9.49
C ILE A 147 -34.34 0.35 10.54
N GLY A 148 -33.05 0.13 10.82
CA GLY A 148 -32.60 -0.80 11.85
C GLY A 148 -33.12 -0.45 13.24
N GLU A 149 -33.10 0.83 13.62
CA GLU A 149 -33.68 1.29 14.89
C GLU A 149 -35.18 0.97 15.00
N LYS A 150 -35.94 1.10 13.91
CA LYS A 150 -37.35 0.71 13.90
C LYS A 150 -37.55 -0.79 14.09
N VAL A 151 -36.73 -1.63 13.44
CA VAL A 151 -36.77 -3.09 13.62
C VAL A 151 -36.48 -3.46 15.07
N VAL A 152 -35.45 -2.86 15.67
CA VAL A 152 -35.08 -3.10 17.07
C VAL A 152 -36.22 -2.69 18.00
N ARG A 153 -36.79 -1.49 17.81
CA ARG A 153 -37.94 -1.03 18.59
C ARG A 153 -39.16 -1.92 18.45
N ALA A 154 -39.43 -2.44 17.24
CA ALA A 154 -40.53 -3.38 17.02
C ALA A 154 -40.30 -4.71 17.75
N ALA A 155 -39.07 -5.23 17.75
CA ALA A 155 -38.70 -6.42 18.51
C ALA A 155 -38.86 -6.21 20.02
N GLU A 156 -38.41 -5.07 20.54
CA GLU A 156 -38.54 -4.70 21.96
C GLU A 156 -40.00 -4.55 22.37
N ALA A 157 -40.83 -3.89 21.55
CA ALA A 157 -42.26 -3.74 21.79
C ALA A 157 -43.00 -5.09 21.83
N ALA A 158 -42.53 -6.07 21.06
CA ALA A 158 -43.02 -7.45 21.06
C ALA A 158 -42.41 -8.32 22.19
N GLY A 159 -41.61 -7.74 23.10
CA GLY A 159 -40.98 -8.43 24.22
C GLY A 159 -39.90 -9.43 23.80
N LYS A 160 -39.28 -9.25 22.63
CA LYS A 160 -38.27 -10.15 22.09
C LYS A 160 -36.87 -9.77 22.55
N ARG A 161 -36.00 -10.77 22.71
CA ARG A 161 -34.63 -10.58 23.21
C ARG A 161 -33.68 -10.15 22.11
N PHE A 162 -33.92 -10.61 20.88
CA PHE A 162 -33.05 -10.35 19.76
C PHE A 162 -33.80 -9.62 18.65
N TRP A 163 -33.11 -8.70 17.98
CA TRP A 163 -33.70 -7.90 16.90
C TRP A 163 -34.20 -8.76 15.72
N TRP A 164 -33.58 -9.93 15.47
CA TRP A 164 -33.99 -10.86 14.42
C TRP A 164 -35.24 -11.67 14.78
N GLU A 165 -35.75 -11.57 16.01
CA GLU A 165 -37.02 -12.14 16.44
C GLU A 165 -38.20 -11.16 16.24
N ALA A 166 -37.96 -10.00 15.62
CA ALA A 166 -38.99 -9.04 15.26
C ALA A 166 -40.13 -9.72 14.49
N ASP A 167 -41.37 -9.35 14.82
CA ASP A 167 -42.54 -9.85 14.11
C ASP A 167 -42.56 -9.28 12.69
N VAL A 168 -42.52 -10.17 11.70
CA VAL A 168 -42.48 -9.85 10.26
C VAL A 168 -43.77 -9.16 9.82
N GLU A 169 -44.91 -9.52 10.43
CA GLU A 169 -46.21 -8.92 10.12
C GLU A 169 -46.36 -7.50 10.71
N ALA A 170 -45.52 -7.15 11.69
CA ALA A 170 -45.48 -5.82 12.31
C ALA A 170 -44.48 -4.86 11.63
N LEU A 171 -43.68 -5.35 10.67
CA LEU A 171 -42.69 -4.57 9.92
C LEU A 171 -43.33 -3.97 8.67
N GLY A 172 -43.07 -2.69 8.41
CA GLY A 172 -43.58 -2.00 7.22
C GLY A 172 -42.82 -2.34 5.94
N GLU A 173 -43.34 -1.87 4.80
CA GLU A 173 -42.77 -2.11 3.45
C GLU A 173 -41.32 -1.62 3.30
N GLY A 174 -40.93 -0.58 4.04
CA GLY A 174 -39.56 -0.05 4.00
C GLY A 174 -38.58 -0.82 4.88
N GLU A 175 -39.07 -1.49 5.92
CA GLU A 175 -38.27 -2.20 6.90
C GLU A 175 -37.97 -3.65 6.47
N LEU A 176 -38.91 -4.29 5.77
CA LEU A 176 -38.82 -5.68 5.33
C LEU A 176 -37.59 -6.00 4.45
N PRO A 177 -37.27 -5.22 3.39
CA PRO A 177 -36.09 -5.51 2.56
C PRO A 177 -34.78 -5.40 3.33
N GLU A 178 -34.67 -4.44 4.25
CA GLU A 178 -33.47 -4.26 5.06
C GLU A 178 -33.33 -5.35 6.13
N PHE A 179 -34.47 -5.77 6.71
CA PHE A 179 -34.51 -6.90 7.63
C PHE A 179 -34.02 -8.18 6.95
N ALA A 180 -34.50 -8.48 5.73
CA ALA A 180 -34.04 -9.61 4.94
C ALA A 180 -32.54 -9.56 4.63
N ARG A 181 -32.02 -8.40 4.22
CA ARG A 181 -30.58 -8.19 3.99
C ARG A 181 -29.76 -8.41 5.26
N ALA A 182 -30.26 -7.96 6.41
CA ALA A 182 -29.60 -8.16 7.70
C ALA A 182 -29.55 -9.64 8.10
N LEU A 183 -30.65 -10.39 7.90
CA LEU A 183 -30.68 -11.84 8.13
C LEU A 183 -29.72 -12.59 7.20
N GLN A 184 -29.61 -12.18 5.94
CA GLN A 184 -28.62 -12.75 5.01
C GLN A 184 -27.19 -12.54 5.50
N ARG A 185 -26.84 -11.34 5.99
CA ARG A 185 -25.52 -11.07 6.58
C ARG A 185 -25.24 -11.96 7.78
N VAL A 186 -26.21 -12.15 8.68
CA VAL A 186 -26.07 -13.06 9.83
C VAL A 186 -25.83 -14.50 9.35
N ARG A 187 -26.61 -14.97 8.36
CA ARG A 187 -26.42 -16.30 7.77
C ARG A 187 -25.01 -16.48 7.21
N GLU A 188 -24.49 -15.53 6.46
CA GLU A 188 -23.13 -15.58 5.90
C GLU A 188 -22.06 -15.64 7.00
N ILE A 189 -22.20 -14.84 8.06
CA ILE A 189 -21.28 -14.85 9.20
C ILE A 189 -21.31 -16.23 9.87
N VAL A 190 -22.49 -16.76 10.15
CA VAL A 190 -22.66 -18.08 10.78
C VAL A 190 -22.06 -19.18 9.91
N GLN A 191 -22.30 -19.16 8.59
CA GLN A 191 -21.72 -20.12 7.65
C GLN A 191 -20.18 -20.06 7.63
N ARG A 192 -19.61 -18.85 7.61
CA ARG A 192 -18.16 -18.64 7.63
C ARG A 192 -17.54 -19.18 8.92
N GLU A 193 -18.13 -18.88 10.07
CA GLU A 193 -17.63 -19.35 11.37
C GLU A 193 -17.82 -20.86 11.54
N ALA A 194 -18.92 -21.44 11.03
CA ALA A 194 -19.11 -22.88 10.99
C ALA A 194 -18.02 -23.57 10.15
N GLY A 195 -17.70 -23.03 8.97
CA GLY A 195 -16.61 -23.54 8.13
C GLY A 195 -15.24 -23.47 8.80
N LYS A 196 -14.92 -22.36 9.48
CA LYS A 196 -13.68 -22.24 10.27
C LYS A 196 -13.59 -23.29 11.37
N ARG A 197 -14.68 -23.52 12.11
CA ARG A 197 -14.72 -24.53 13.18
C ARG A 197 -14.54 -25.94 12.63
N GLN A 198 -15.19 -26.26 11.50
CA GLN A 198 -15.04 -27.54 10.82
C GLN A 198 -13.61 -27.76 10.30
N ALA A 199 -12.96 -26.72 9.76
CA ALA A 199 -11.57 -26.78 9.31
C ALA A 199 -10.56 -26.89 10.47
N SER A 200 -10.89 -26.35 11.65
CA SER A 200 -10.07 -26.46 12.86
C SER A 200 -10.33 -27.73 13.68
N ALA A 201 -11.35 -28.50 13.33
CA ALA A 201 -11.68 -29.73 14.04
C ALA A 201 -10.55 -30.76 13.81
N PRO A 202 -10.03 -31.40 14.88
CA PRO A 202 -9.11 -32.50 14.70
C PRO A 202 -9.78 -33.59 13.84
N PRO A 203 -9.04 -34.28 12.95
CA PRO A 203 -9.61 -35.37 12.18
C PRO A 203 -10.27 -36.35 13.16
N ALA A 204 -11.51 -36.73 12.87
CA ALA A 204 -12.25 -37.69 13.67
C ALA A 204 -11.33 -38.88 13.93
N ALA A 205 -10.96 -39.09 15.20
CA ALA A 205 -10.14 -40.23 15.58
C ALA A 205 -10.85 -41.46 15.04
N ALA A 206 -10.25 -42.11 14.03
CA ALA A 206 -10.70 -43.40 13.56
C ALA A 206 -10.81 -44.25 14.83
N ALA A 207 -12.04 -44.68 15.15
CA ALA A 207 -12.29 -45.55 16.28
C ALA A 207 -11.32 -46.73 16.14
N ALA A 208 -10.30 -46.77 17.00
CA ALA A 208 -9.37 -47.87 17.01
C ALA A 208 -10.20 -49.14 17.27
N PRO A 209 -10.08 -50.19 16.45
CA PRO A 209 -10.79 -51.42 16.71
C PRO A 209 -10.34 -51.92 18.08
N TRP A 210 -11.30 -52.03 19.00
CA TRP A 210 -11.12 -52.72 20.25
C TRP A 210 -10.62 -54.13 19.93
N HIS A 211 -9.41 -54.46 20.39
CA HIS A 211 -8.95 -55.84 20.43
C HIS A 211 -9.07 -56.36 21.87
N PRO A 212 -9.61 -57.58 22.07
CA PRO A 212 -9.92 -58.15 23.39
C PRO A 212 -8.67 -58.47 24.22
#